data_AF-A0A8H4PMB4-F1
#
_entry.id   AF-A0A8H4PMB4-F1
#
_cell.length_a   1.000
_cell.length_b   1.000
_cell.length_c   1.000
_cell.angle_alpha   90.00
_cell.angle_beta   90.00
_cell.angle_gamma   90.00
#
_symmetry.space_group_name_H-M   'P 1'
#
loop_
_entity.id
_entity.type
_entity.pdbx_description
1 polymer ?
#
loop_
_entity_poly.entity_id
_entity_poly.type
_entity_poly.pdbx_seq_one_letter_code
_entity_poly.pdbx_strand_id
1 'polypeptide(L)'
;MAPPGFDDVSPFEGSQIAASVTSDQAMEFFEILSPFRTSLSNDPRLSAILQPFIERDPVLAFTLGPDDGSFYSLSKDEAEVDQRHLIVVYMWRPKAKLEFSHGSHIGPTKGVTASNGLVHRPYKHLSETKGLRDVEIDLEHGGILVVHRRLAFQVRSSIAVGFVCEKSEQ
;
A
#
# COMPACT_ATOMS: atom_id res chain seq x y z
N MET A 1 -36.70 10.80 40.68
CA MET A 1 -35.30 10.38 40.85
C MET A 1 -34.87 9.72 39.56
N ALA A 2 -34.10 10.43 38.74
CA ALA A 2 -33.48 9.93 37.52
C ALA A 2 -31.96 9.84 37.77
N PRO A 3 -31.24 8.84 37.22
CA PRO A 3 -29.79 8.79 37.37
C PRO A 3 -29.11 9.81 36.43
N PRO A 4 -27.97 10.38 36.85
CA PRO A 4 -27.17 11.29 36.03
C PRO A 4 -26.34 10.49 35.02
N GLY A 5 -26.47 10.81 33.73
CA GLY A 5 -25.72 10.18 32.65
C GLY A 5 -24.71 11.15 32.06
N PHE A 6 -23.46 11.03 32.51
CA PHE A 6 -22.19 11.36 31.85
C PHE A 6 -22.18 12.47 30.77
N ASP A 7 -21.64 13.62 31.17
CA ASP A 7 -20.84 14.48 30.29
C ASP A 7 -19.54 13.77 29.86
N ASP A 8 -18.97 14.25 28.75
CA ASP A 8 -17.69 13.88 28.11
C ASP A 8 -17.63 12.49 27.45
N VAL A 9 -17.11 12.32 26.22
CA VAL A 9 -15.90 12.92 25.66
C VAL A 9 -16.01 12.89 24.12
N SER A 10 -15.69 13.99 23.45
CA SER A 10 -15.16 13.94 22.08
C SER A 10 -13.67 13.67 22.16
N PRO A 11 -13.16 12.69 21.38
CA PRO A 11 -11.85 12.86 20.79
C PRO A 11 -11.90 12.36 19.33
N PHE A 12 -12.35 13.21 18.41
CA PHE A 12 -11.86 13.12 17.03
C PHE A 12 -10.53 13.88 16.99
N GLU A 13 -9.51 13.31 17.64
CA GLU A 13 -8.14 13.64 17.31
C GLU A 13 -7.86 12.99 15.95
N GLY A 14 -7.73 13.85 14.94
CA GLY A 14 -7.22 13.43 13.64
C GLY A 14 -5.89 12.72 13.86
N SER A 15 -5.86 11.44 13.50
CA SER A 15 -4.63 10.66 13.41
C SER A 15 -3.81 11.23 12.26
N GLN A 16 -3.14 12.35 12.51
CA GLN A 16 -1.99 12.75 11.72
C GLN A 16 -0.93 11.69 12.00
N ILE A 17 -0.64 10.89 10.98
CA ILE A 17 0.56 10.05 10.95
C ILE A 17 1.77 10.99 10.78
N ALA A 18 2.05 11.81 11.79
CA ALA A 18 3.28 12.56 11.90
C ALA A 18 4.27 11.67 12.67
N ALA A 19 4.76 10.63 12.00
CA ALA A 19 5.91 9.91 12.52
C ALA A 19 7.11 10.86 12.46
N SER A 20 7.67 11.21 13.62
CA SER A 20 8.97 11.86 13.71
C SER A 20 10.01 10.91 13.12
N VAL A 21 10.37 11.14 11.85
CA VAL A 21 11.35 10.35 11.10
C VAL A 21 12.73 10.53 11.77
N THR A 22 13.32 9.43 12.24
CA THR A 22 14.69 9.46 12.78
C THR A 22 15.70 9.62 11.65
N SER A 23 16.92 10.08 11.94
CA SER A 23 17.99 10.20 10.93
C SER A 23 18.26 8.89 10.20
N ASP A 24 18.17 7.76 10.91
CA ASP A 24 18.38 6.42 10.34
C ASP A 24 17.25 6.03 9.39
N GLN A 25 16.01 6.36 9.73
CA GLN A 25 14.85 6.15 8.85
C GLN A 25 14.90 7.05 7.61
N ALA A 26 15.39 8.29 7.74
CA ALA A 26 15.57 9.19 6.61
C ALA A 26 16.63 8.67 5.64
N MET A 27 17.74 8.14 6.14
CA MET A 27 18.80 7.53 5.31
C MET A 27 18.30 6.31 4.56
N GLU A 28 17.58 5.41 5.23
CA GLU A 28 16.97 4.23 4.60
C GLU A 28 15.95 4.64 3.53
N PHE A 29 15.16 5.69 3.79
CA PHE A 29 14.23 6.26 2.84
C PHE A 29 14.94 6.84 1.59
N PHE A 30 16.04 7.58 1.76
CA PHE A 30 16.83 8.11 0.64
C PHE A 30 17.48 7.01 -0.21
N GLU A 31 18.04 5.98 0.43
CA GLU A 31 18.63 4.83 -0.27
C GLU A 31 17.59 4.08 -1.10
N ILE A 32 16.36 4.00 -0.61
CA ILE A 32 15.25 3.34 -1.29
C ILE A 32 14.66 4.23 -2.41
N LEU A 33 14.58 5.55 -2.21
CA LEU A 33 14.03 6.49 -3.19
C LEU A 33 14.91 6.72 -4.43
N SER A 34 16.24 6.69 -4.28
CA SER A 34 17.15 6.95 -5.40
C SER A 34 16.97 5.96 -6.57
N PRO A 35 16.92 4.63 -6.34
CA PRO A 35 16.58 3.65 -7.37
C PRO A 35 15.18 3.84 -7.98
N PHE A 36 14.20 4.25 -7.17
CA PHE A 36 12.84 4.55 -7.63
C PHE A 36 12.84 5.72 -8.62
N ARG A 37 13.39 6.88 -8.23
CA ARG A 37 13.50 8.05 -9.11
C ARG A 37 14.28 7.76 -10.38
N THR A 38 15.37 7.01 -10.27
CA THR A 38 16.18 6.58 -11.43
C THR A 38 15.35 5.73 -12.39
N SER A 39 14.59 4.76 -11.86
CA SER A 39 13.75 3.88 -12.69
C SER A 39 12.61 4.65 -13.37
N LEU A 40 11.99 5.60 -12.67
CA LEU A 40 10.96 6.47 -13.24
C LEU A 40 11.48 7.37 -14.36
N SER A 41 12.67 7.93 -14.18
CA SER A 41 13.27 8.86 -15.15
C SER A 41 13.71 8.15 -16.43
N ASN A 42 14.06 6.86 -16.33
CA ASN A 42 14.57 6.07 -17.45
C ASN A 42 13.47 5.40 -18.29
N ASP A 43 12.22 5.29 -17.80
CA ASP A 43 11.10 4.70 -18.54
C ASP A 43 10.00 5.75 -18.82
N PRO A 44 9.93 6.28 -20.07
CA PRO A 44 8.92 7.27 -20.45
C PRO A 44 7.47 6.81 -20.24
N ARG A 45 7.20 5.49 -20.28
CA ARG A 45 5.86 4.95 -20.09
C ARG A 45 5.44 5.06 -18.63
N LEU A 46 6.35 4.73 -17.72
CA LEU A 46 6.12 4.89 -16.28
C LEU A 46 5.99 6.36 -15.92
N SER A 47 6.86 7.21 -16.48
CA SER A 47 6.77 8.66 -16.31
C SER A 47 5.39 9.18 -16.75
N ALA A 48 4.87 8.77 -17.91
CA ALA A 48 3.55 9.19 -18.37
C ALA A 48 2.39 8.72 -17.47
N ILE A 49 2.44 7.49 -16.96
CA ILE A 49 1.40 6.95 -16.06
C ILE A 49 1.45 7.63 -14.69
N LEU A 50 2.66 7.86 -14.19
CA LEU A 50 2.90 8.32 -12.83
C LEU A 50 3.05 9.83 -12.72
N GLN A 51 3.14 10.57 -13.84
CA GLN A 51 3.27 12.03 -13.87
C GLN A 51 2.33 12.73 -12.89
N PRO A 52 1.02 12.37 -12.80
CA PRO A 52 0.12 13.03 -11.88
C PRO A 52 0.43 12.77 -10.40
N PHE A 53 1.25 11.76 -10.08
CA PHE A 53 1.51 11.25 -8.73
C PHE A 53 2.96 11.45 -8.25
N ILE A 54 3.87 11.86 -9.14
CA ILE A 54 5.33 11.94 -8.86
C ILE A 54 5.85 13.38 -8.82
N GLU A 55 4.99 14.38 -8.89
CA GLU A 55 5.40 15.78 -8.69
C GLU A 55 5.85 16.03 -7.24
N ARG A 56 5.40 15.19 -6.30
CA ARG A 56 5.81 15.18 -4.89
C ARG A 56 6.52 13.88 -4.55
N ASP A 57 7.27 13.91 -3.46
CA ASP A 57 7.85 12.71 -2.89
C ASP A 57 6.77 11.73 -2.40
N PRO A 58 7.03 10.42 -2.46
CA PRO A 58 6.12 9.44 -1.90
C PRO A 58 5.79 9.77 -0.44
N VAL A 59 4.51 9.69 -0.08
CA VAL A 59 4.03 9.98 1.28
C VAL A 59 4.45 8.90 2.28
N LEU A 60 4.75 7.70 1.77
CA LEU A 60 5.22 6.56 2.54
C LEU A 60 6.06 5.65 1.64
N ALA A 61 7.13 5.09 2.20
CA ALA A 61 7.83 3.95 1.62
C ALA A 61 7.94 2.84 2.65
N PHE A 62 7.87 1.59 2.20
CA PHE A 62 7.97 0.42 3.06
C PHE A 62 8.56 -0.77 2.30
N THR A 63 9.05 -1.75 3.04
CA THR A 63 9.48 -3.03 2.49
C THR A 63 8.54 -4.14 2.97
N LEU A 64 8.30 -5.13 2.10
CA LEU A 64 7.53 -6.31 2.44
C LEU A 64 8.33 -7.56 2.09
N GLY A 65 8.56 -8.42 3.09
CA GLY A 65 9.16 -9.73 2.88
C GLY A 65 8.12 -10.80 2.52
N PRO A 66 8.56 -12.04 2.28
CA PRO A 66 7.66 -13.15 2.02
C PRO A 66 6.81 -13.49 3.24
N ASP A 67 5.50 -13.65 3.02
CA ASP A 67 4.54 -14.04 4.06
C ASP A 67 3.38 -14.81 3.42
N ASP A 68 3.48 -16.13 3.49
CA ASP A 68 2.61 -17.02 2.71
C ASP A 68 1.20 -17.12 3.31
N GLY A 69 0.19 -16.88 2.47
CA GLY A 69 -1.23 -16.87 2.87
C GLY A 69 -1.69 -15.54 3.49
N SER A 70 -0.80 -14.54 3.57
CA SER A 70 -1.08 -13.23 4.13
C SER A 70 -1.11 -12.18 3.03
N PHE A 71 -2.32 -11.82 2.59
CA PHE A 71 -2.50 -10.75 1.63
C PHE A 71 -2.55 -9.41 2.35
N TYR A 72 -1.88 -8.41 1.80
CA TYR A 72 -1.80 -7.06 2.32
C TYR A 72 -2.34 -6.04 1.33
N SER A 73 -2.90 -4.95 1.85
CA SER A 73 -3.33 -3.77 1.09
C SER A 73 -3.07 -2.52 1.94
N LEU A 74 -3.02 -1.34 1.33
CA LEU A 74 -2.73 -0.10 2.07
C LEU A 74 -3.93 0.41 2.88
N SER A 75 -5.15 0.37 2.33
CA SER A 75 -6.35 0.92 2.98
C SER A 75 -7.49 -0.10 3.11
N LYS A 76 -8.30 0.08 4.16
CA LYS A 76 -9.40 -0.79 4.54
C LYS A 76 -10.65 -0.58 3.70
N ASP A 77 -10.97 0.66 3.37
CA ASP A 77 -12.36 1.02 3.05
C ASP A 77 -12.51 2.04 1.92
N GLU A 78 -13.72 2.04 1.35
CA GLU A 78 -14.22 3.07 0.44
C GLU A 78 -14.77 4.28 1.22
N ALA A 79 -15.19 4.03 2.47
CA ALA A 79 -15.72 5.03 3.39
C ALA A 79 -14.65 5.89 4.08
N GLU A 80 -13.36 5.51 3.98
CA GLU A 80 -12.30 6.50 4.01
C GLU A 80 -12.48 7.33 2.74
N VAL A 81 -13.31 8.37 2.85
CA VAL A 81 -13.44 9.52 1.94
C VAL A 81 -12.11 10.28 1.96
N ASP A 82 -11.04 9.56 1.68
CA ASP A 82 -9.75 10.13 1.45
C ASP A 82 -9.86 10.66 0.01
N GLN A 83 -10.16 11.95 -0.08
CA GLN A 83 -10.17 12.72 -1.33
C GLN A 83 -8.83 12.62 -2.07
N ARG A 84 -7.81 12.08 -1.39
CA ARG A 84 -6.49 11.80 -1.91
C ARG A 84 -6.55 10.61 -2.86
N HIS A 85 -6.27 10.90 -4.13
CA HIS A 85 -6.05 9.88 -5.14
C HIS A 85 -4.67 9.24 -4.90
N LEU A 86 -4.62 8.19 -4.08
CA LEU A 86 -3.41 7.44 -3.77
C LEU A 86 -3.26 6.21 -4.68
N ILE A 87 -2.05 6.00 -5.17
CA ILE A 87 -1.61 4.76 -5.80
C ILE A 87 -0.46 4.16 -5.00
N VAL A 88 -0.22 2.87 -5.22
CA VAL A 88 0.97 2.21 -4.69
C VAL A 88 1.80 1.71 -5.84
N VAL A 89 3.08 2.09 -5.85
CA VAL A 89 4.07 1.60 -6.80
C VAL A 89 4.96 0.61 -6.07
N TYR A 90 4.94 -0.63 -6.52
CA TYR A 90 5.83 -1.66 -6.01
C TYR A 90 6.97 -1.90 -6.97
N MET A 91 8.16 -2.14 -6.41
CA MET A 91 9.36 -2.50 -7.15
C MET A 91 9.94 -3.79 -6.59
N TRP A 92 10.44 -4.65 -7.48
CA TRP A 92 11.09 -5.90 -7.12
C TRP A 92 12.41 -6.09 -7.83
N ARG A 93 13.29 -6.83 -7.14
CA ARG A 93 14.48 -7.41 -7.74
C ARG A 93 14.13 -8.63 -8.61
N PRO A 94 15.02 -9.01 -9.54
CA PRO A 94 14.93 -10.27 -10.28
C PRO A 94 14.60 -11.49 -9.43
N LYS A 95 13.86 -12.43 -10.02
CA LYS A 95 13.42 -13.71 -9.44
C LYS A 95 12.43 -13.58 -8.28
N ALA A 96 11.72 -12.45 -8.19
CA ALA A 96 10.63 -12.30 -7.24
C ALA A 96 9.38 -13.05 -7.72
N LYS A 97 8.60 -13.56 -6.76
CA LYS A 97 7.30 -14.16 -6.99
C LYS A 97 6.27 -13.45 -6.13
N LEU A 98 5.17 -13.06 -6.74
CA LEU A 98 4.08 -12.37 -6.06
C LEU A 98 2.75 -12.94 -6.50
N GLU A 99 1.76 -12.75 -5.65
CA GLU A 99 0.40 -13.18 -5.93
C GLU A 99 -0.56 -12.07 -5.50
N PHE A 100 -1.53 -11.75 -6.33
CA PHE A 100 -2.55 -10.76 -5.99
C PHE A 100 -3.94 -11.31 -6.22
N SER A 101 -4.88 -10.88 -5.38
CA SER A 101 -6.26 -11.29 -5.49
C SER A 101 -7.00 -10.34 -6.43
N HIS A 102 -7.25 -10.80 -7.65
CA HIS A 102 -7.85 -9.98 -8.69
C HIS A 102 -9.24 -9.51 -8.29
N GLY A 103 -9.51 -8.21 -8.46
CA GLY A 103 -10.78 -7.59 -8.08
C GLY A 103 -10.91 -7.25 -6.59
N SER A 104 -9.91 -7.53 -5.74
CA SER A 104 -9.99 -7.20 -4.30
C SER A 104 -10.11 -5.70 -4.01
N HIS A 105 -9.69 -4.86 -4.96
CA HIS A 105 -9.82 -3.41 -4.90
C HIS A 105 -11.23 -2.89 -5.23
N ILE A 106 -12.14 -3.78 -5.64
CA ILE A 106 -13.52 -3.47 -6.01
C ILE A 106 -14.45 -3.82 -4.83
N GLY A 107 -15.16 -2.79 -4.35
CA GLY A 107 -16.10 -2.91 -3.24
C GLY A 107 -15.45 -3.21 -1.89
N PRO A 108 -16.27 -3.38 -0.84
CA PRO A 108 -15.78 -3.54 0.52
C PRO A 108 -15.11 -4.89 0.72
N THR A 109 -13.92 -4.92 1.30
CA THR A 109 -13.23 -6.14 1.74
C THR A 109 -13.03 -6.08 3.26
N LYS A 110 -13.10 -7.22 3.96
CA LYS A 110 -12.74 -7.27 5.38
C LYS A 110 -11.22 -7.26 5.53
N GLY A 111 -10.71 -6.62 6.57
CA GLY A 111 -9.28 -6.57 6.85
C GLY A 111 -8.97 -6.03 8.24
N VAL A 112 -7.82 -6.40 8.77
CA VAL A 112 -7.31 -5.97 10.08
C VAL A 112 -6.00 -5.22 9.88
N THR A 113 -5.75 -4.18 10.68
CA THR A 113 -4.45 -3.50 10.61
C THR A 113 -3.38 -4.43 11.17
N ALA A 114 -2.30 -4.62 10.42
CA ALA A 114 -1.15 -5.39 10.83
C ALA A 114 -0.09 -4.48 11.48
N SER A 115 0.89 -5.08 12.16
CA SER A 115 1.98 -4.34 12.82
C SER A 115 2.87 -3.54 11.87
N ASN A 116 2.88 -3.90 10.58
CA ASN A 116 3.58 -3.16 9.52
C ASN A 116 2.80 -1.94 8.99
N GLY A 117 1.66 -1.60 9.61
CA GLY A 117 0.80 -0.48 9.20
C GLY A 117 -0.08 -0.76 7.98
N LEU A 118 0.07 -1.91 7.33
CA LEU A 118 -0.80 -2.33 6.22
C LEU A 118 -2.06 -3.03 6.75
N VAL A 119 -2.99 -3.28 5.84
CA VAL A 119 -4.22 -4.03 6.10
C VAL A 119 -4.02 -5.46 5.66
N HIS A 120 -3.98 -6.37 6.63
CA HIS A 120 -4.05 -7.81 6.39
C HIS A 120 -5.46 -8.20 5.94
N ARG A 121 -5.52 -8.92 4.82
CA ARG A 121 -6.72 -9.44 4.17
C ARG A 121 -6.63 -10.96 4.24
N PRO A 122 -7.39 -11.63 5.13
CA PRO A 122 -7.31 -13.07 5.27
C PRO A 122 -7.62 -13.77 3.95
N TYR A 123 -6.76 -14.70 3.52
CA TYR A 123 -6.92 -15.44 2.26
C TYR A 123 -8.32 -16.05 2.10
N LYS A 124 -8.81 -16.76 3.13
CA LYS A 124 -10.16 -17.36 3.11
C LYS A 124 -11.29 -16.37 2.83
N HIS A 125 -11.13 -15.12 3.25
CA HIS A 125 -12.12 -14.10 2.95
C HIS A 125 -12.10 -13.71 1.46
N LEU A 126 -10.92 -13.58 0.87
CA LEU A 126 -10.77 -13.23 -0.53
C LEU A 126 -11.21 -14.38 -1.45
N SER A 127 -10.70 -15.58 -1.22
CA SER A 127 -10.94 -16.75 -2.07
C SER A 127 -12.30 -17.40 -1.82
N GLU A 128 -12.64 -17.73 -0.57
CA GLU A 128 -13.86 -18.51 -0.27
C GLU A 128 -15.10 -17.62 -0.11
N THR A 129 -14.99 -16.48 0.59
CA THR A 129 -16.15 -15.62 0.83
C THR A 129 -16.50 -14.75 -0.37
N LYS A 130 -15.49 -14.16 -1.03
CA LYS A 130 -15.71 -13.31 -2.21
C LYS A 130 -15.59 -14.05 -3.53
N GLY A 131 -15.05 -15.27 -3.57
CA GLY A 131 -14.84 -15.99 -4.82
C GLY A 131 -13.84 -15.31 -5.74
N LEU A 132 -12.90 -14.53 -5.20
CA LEU A 132 -11.89 -13.84 -6.01
C LEU A 132 -10.86 -14.84 -6.52
N ARG A 133 -10.29 -14.51 -7.68
CA ARG A 133 -9.25 -15.31 -8.30
C ARG A 133 -7.89 -14.71 -7.97
N ASP A 134 -6.99 -15.55 -7.49
CA ASP A 134 -5.61 -15.15 -7.28
C ASP A 134 -4.79 -15.34 -8.56
N VAL A 135 -3.87 -14.41 -8.78
CA VAL A 135 -3.02 -14.35 -9.97
C VAL A 135 -1.58 -14.31 -9.50
N GLU A 136 -0.83 -15.34 -9.85
CA GLU A 136 0.61 -15.44 -9.61
C GLU A 136 1.38 -14.73 -10.75
N ILE A 137 2.42 -13.99 -10.38
CA ILE A 137 3.35 -13.37 -11.31
C ILE A 137 4.78 -13.76 -10.91
N ASP A 138 5.49 -14.34 -11.88
CA ASP A 138 6.92 -14.58 -11.81
C ASP A 138 7.69 -13.42 -12.46
N LEU A 139 8.43 -12.66 -11.66
CA LEU A 139 9.24 -11.52 -12.10
C LEU A 139 10.70 -11.94 -12.32
N GLU A 140 10.97 -12.65 -13.41
CA GLU A 140 12.31 -13.18 -13.72
C GLU A 140 13.39 -12.08 -13.72
N HIS A 141 13.08 -10.92 -14.31
CA HIS A 141 14.00 -9.78 -14.40
C HIS A 141 13.66 -8.64 -13.42
N GLY A 142 12.79 -8.89 -12.45
CA GLY A 142 12.25 -7.87 -11.57
C GLY A 142 11.15 -7.10 -12.27
N GLY A 143 10.72 -6.00 -11.68
CA GLY A 143 9.65 -5.22 -12.29
C GLY A 143 9.10 -4.13 -11.40
N ILE A 144 8.18 -3.38 -12.00
CA ILE A 144 7.43 -2.31 -11.37
C ILE A 144 5.95 -2.61 -11.57
N LEU A 145 5.18 -2.54 -10.50
CA LEU A 145 3.73 -2.72 -10.51
C LEU A 145 3.08 -1.48 -9.93
N VAL A 146 2.19 -0.87 -10.70
CA VAL A 146 1.38 0.28 -10.27
C VAL A 146 -0.03 -0.22 -9.97
N VAL A 147 -0.49 -0.08 -8.73
CA VAL A 147 -1.77 -0.64 -8.30
C VAL A 147 -2.61 0.33 -7.50
N HIS A 148 -3.91 0.04 -7.47
CA HIS A 148 -4.84 0.66 -6.55
C HIS A 148 -4.47 0.31 -5.10
N ARG A 149 -4.56 1.27 -4.17
CA ARG A 149 -4.23 1.11 -2.74
C ARG A 149 -4.96 -0.03 -2.00
N ARG A 150 -6.07 -0.50 -2.57
CA ARG A 150 -6.91 -1.60 -2.04
C ARG A 150 -6.64 -2.96 -2.69
N LEU A 151 -5.75 -3.01 -3.69
CA LEU A 151 -5.39 -4.31 -4.26
C LEU A 151 -4.65 -5.11 -3.19
N ALA A 152 -5.13 -6.33 -2.96
CA ALA A 152 -4.60 -7.24 -1.99
C ALA A 152 -3.53 -8.09 -2.69
N PHE A 153 -2.32 -8.08 -2.16
CA PHE A 153 -1.21 -8.86 -2.71
C PHE A 153 -0.40 -9.49 -1.58
N GLN A 154 0.29 -10.58 -1.91
CA GLN A 154 1.28 -11.22 -1.06
C GLN A 154 2.58 -11.37 -1.82
N VAL A 155 3.68 -11.37 -1.08
CA VAL A 155 5.01 -11.68 -1.60
C VAL A 155 5.28 -13.14 -1.28
N ARG A 156 5.52 -13.95 -2.31
CA ARG A 156 5.83 -15.38 -2.16
C ARG A 156 7.34 -15.60 -2.05
N SER A 157 8.13 -14.76 -2.73
CA SER A 157 9.59 -14.79 -2.63
C SER A 157 10.20 -13.41 -2.88
N SER A 158 11.39 -13.17 -2.32
CA SER A 158 12.13 -11.90 -2.36
C SER A 158 11.52 -10.80 -1.49
N ILE A 159 12.01 -9.57 -1.64
CA ILE A 159 11.54 -8.38 -0.94
C ILE A 159 10.87 -7.46 -1.96
N ALA A 160 9.67 -6.98 -1.63
CA ALA A 160 9.00 -5.90 -2.33
C ALA A 160 9.35 -4.56 -1.67
N VAL A 161 9.58 -3.54 -2.48
CA VAL A 161 9.64 -2.15 -2.01
C VAL A 161 8.38 -1.44 -2.50
N GLY A 162 7.58 -0.90 -1.58
CA GLY A 162 6.36 -0.17 -1.89
C GLY A 162 6.51 1.33 -1.65
N PHE A 163 6.02 2.13 -2.60
CA PHE A 163 5.94 3.59 -2.52
C PHE A 163 4.48 4.00 -2.64
N VAL A 164 3.99 4.77 -1.68
CA VAL A 164 2.65 5.37 -1.74
C VAL A 164 2.79 6.75 -2.36
N CYS A 165 2.17 6.95 -3.51
CA CYS A 165 2.20 8.22 -4.23
C CYS A 165 0.82 8.86 -4.23
N GLU A 166 0.78 10.15 -3.98
CA GLU A 166 -0.44 10.96 -3.95
C GLU A 166 -0.53 11.79 -5.22
N LYS A 167 -1.72 11.84 -5.83
CA LYS A 167 -1.95 12.68 -6.99
C LYS A 167 -1.82 14.15 -6.60
N SER A 168 -1.09 14.92 -7.38
CA SER A 168 -1.12 16.37 -7.28
C SER A 168 -2.49 16.92 -7.67
N GLU A 169 -3.00 17.81 -6.83
CA GLU A 169 -4.08 18.72 -7.19
C GLU A 169 -3.49 19.78 -8.13
N GLN A 170 -3.77 19.68 -9.43
CA GLN A 170 -3.52 20.75 -10.40
C GLN A 170 -4.68 21.74 -10.41
#